data_AF-A0A7C8USM5-F1
#
_entry.id   AF-A0A7C8USM5-F1
#
_cell.length_a   1.000
_cell.length_b   1.000
_cell.length_c   1.000
_cell.angle_alpha   90.00
_cell.angle_beta   90.00
_cell.angle_gamma   90.00
#
_symmetry.space_group_name_H-M   'P 1'
#
loop_
_entity.id
_entity.type
_entity.pdbx_description
1 polymer ?
#
loop_
_entity_poly.entity_id
_entity_poly.type
_entity_poly.pdbx_seq_one_letter_code
_entity_poly.pdbx_strand_id
1 'polypeptide(L)'
;MNAQKDRRASMARARNSLVFTTLNPTISWVLWLDSDIIETPPSLFQDLAKHNKQVIVPNCFQRYKENGVWKERPYDFNSWQDSETALNLGKTMKDDEILLEGYAEMPTYRALMAYQRDEKADKHVEMLLDGVGGTALLVKASIHRDGAMFPTFPFYHLIETEGFAKMVRRLGHQPYGLPNYLVYHYNE
;
A
#
# COMPACT_ATOMS: atom_id res chain seq x y z
N MET A 1 -3.62 20.12 -0.45
CA MET A 1 -4.66 19.12 -0.11
C MET A 1 -5.54 18.73 -1.31
N ASN A 2 -6.29 19.65 -1.92
CA ASN A 2 -7.23 19.31 -3.02
C ASN A 2 -6.56 18.62 -4.23
N ALA A 3 -5.42 19.12 -4.71
CA ALA A 3 -4.73 18.51 -5.86
C ALA A 3 -4.32 17.04 -5.63
N GLN A 4 -3.91 16.69 -4.40
CA GLN A 4 -3.52 15.30 -4.09
C GLN A 4 -4.74 14.39 -3.90
N LYS A 5 -5.82 14.91 -3.31
CA LYS A 5 -7.12 14.23 -3.24
C LYS A 5 -7.62 13.88 -4.63
N ASP A 6 -7.62 14.84 -5.54
CA ASP A 6 -8.09 14.65 -6.92
C ASP A 6 -7.21 13.65 -7.69
N ARG A 7 -5.88 13.74 -7.51
CA ARG A 7 -4.93 12.78 -8.08
C ARG A 7 -5.23 11.35 -7.59
N ARG A 8 -5.35 11.15 -6.28
CA ARG A 8 -5.65 9.83 -5.70
C ARG A 8 -7.03 9.31 -6.11
N ALA A 9 -8.04 10.17 -6.16
CA ALA A 9 -9.36 9.79 -6.67
C ALA A 9 -9.29 9.35 -8.14
N SER A 10 -8.47 9.99 -8.96
CA SER A 10 -8.25 9.61 -10.36
C SER A 10 -7.56 8.25 -10.48
N MET A 11 -6.50 8.02 -9.69
CA MET A 11 -5.81 6.72 -9.65
C MET A 11 -6.75 5.60 -9.17
N ALA A 12 -7.53 5.86 -8.13
CA ALA A 12 -8.54 4.93 -7.63
C ALA A 12 -9.56 4.54 -8.72
N ARG A 13 -10.04 5.52 -9.50
CA ARG A 13 -10.92 5.25 -10.66
C ARG A 13 -10.24 4.35 -11.68
N ALA A 14 -8.98 4.64 -12.03
CA ALA A 14 -8.23 3.85 -12.99
C ALA A 14 -8.03 2.40 -12.52
N ARG A 15 -7.62 2.20 -11.26
CA ARG A 15 -7.47 0.86 -10.65
C ARG A 15 -8.80 0.11 -10.66
N ASN A 16 -9.89 0.75 -10.21
CA ASN A 16 -11.21 0.13 -10.21
C ASN A 16 -11.68 -0.27 -11.61
N SER A 17 -11.54 0.61 -12.60
CA SER A 17 -11.87 0.31 -14.00
C SER A 17 -11.08 -0.89 -14.51
N LEU A 18 -9.78 -0.98 -14.20
CA LEU A 18 -8.94 -2.11 -14.62
C LEU A 18 -9.40 -3.42 -13.99
N VAL A 19 -9.56 -3.47 -12.66
CA VAL A 19 -9.90 -4.74 -12.00
C VAL A 19 -11.31 -5.20 -12.32
N PHE A 20 -12.31 -4.30 -12.34
CA PHE A 20 -13.69 -4.71 -12.58
C PHE A 20 -13.94 -5.16 -14.03
N THR A 21 -13.12 -4.75 -14.99
CA THR A 21 -13.26 -5.17 -16.39
C THR A 21 -12.44 -6.41 -16.74
N THR A 22 -11.42 -6.74 -15.95
CA THR A 22 -10.50 -7.86 -16.23
C THR A 22 -10.68 -9.05 -15.29
N LEU A 23 -11.21 -8.81 -14.10
CA LEU A 23 -11.44 -9.86 -13.11
C LEU A 23 -12.53 -10.82 -13.56
N ASN A 24 -12.22 -12.12 -13.59
CA ASN A 24 -13.14 -13.17 -13.95
C ASN A 24 -13.07 -14.33 -12.93
N PRO A 25 -14.00 -15.32 -12.98
CA PRO A 25 -14.05 -16.41 -12.00
C PRO A 25 -12.81 -17.31 -11.96
N THR A 26 -11.99 -17.37 -13.02
CA THR A 26 -10.80 -18.24 -13.06
C THR A 26 -9.56 -17.58 -12.42
N ILE A 27 -9.61 -16.27 -12.16
CA ILE A 27 -8.50 -15.54 -11.54
C ILE A 27 -8.50 -15.79 -10.02
N SER A 28 -7.35 -16.26 -9.51
CA SER A 28 -7.14 -16.55 -8.08
C SER A 28 -6.43 -15.42 -7.33
N TRP A 29 -5.58 -14.66 -8.02
CA TRP A 29 -4.76 -13.59 -7.47
C TRP A 29 -4.72 -12.39 -8.40
N VAL A 30 -4.63 -11.20 -7.83
CA VAL A 30 -4.41 -9.94 -8.52
C VAL A 30 -3.13 -9.34 -7.97
N LEU A 31 -2.13 -9.14 -8.83
CA LEU A 31 -0.91 -8.41 -8.50
C LEU A 31 -1.04 -7.00 -9.07
N TRP A 32 -1.18 -6.02 -8.18
CA TRP A 32 -0.99 -4.61 -8.52
C TRP A 32 0.50 -4.32 -8.57
N LEU A 33 0.97 -3.77 -9.68
CA LEU A 33 2.36 -3.39 -9.89
C LEU A 33 2.37 -2.07 -10.63
N ASP A 34 2.86 -1.02 -9.98
CA ASP A 34 2.96 0.30 -10.60
C ASP A 34 4.05 0.27 -11.70
N SER A 35 3.84 1.06 -12.76
CA SER A 35 4.65 1.01 -14.00
C SER A 35 6.09 1.52 -13.84
N ASP A 36 6.37 2.16 -12.71
CA ASP A 36 7.66 2.72 -12.31
C ASP A 36 8.41 1.82 -11.34
N ILE A 37 7.90 0.62 -11.03
CA ILE A 37 8.69 -0.43 -10.37
C ILE A 37 9.56 -1.15 -11.39
N ILE A 38 10.88 -0.95 -11.26
CA ILE A 38 11.87 -1.37 -12.25
C ILE A 38 12.71 -2.58 -11.82
N GLU A 39 12.75 -2.88 -10.52
CA GLU A 39 13.53 -4.01 -10.00
C GLU A 39 12.70 -4.76 -8.95
N THR A 40 12.52 -6.06 -9.20
CA THR A 40 11.86 -6.99 -8.28
C THR A 40 12.60 -8.33 -8.35
N PRO A 41 12.57 -9.16 -7.29
CA PRO A 41 13.04 -10.53 -7.43
C PRO A 41 12.23 -11.26 -8.52
N PRO A 42 12.86 -12.09 -9.38
CA PRO A 42 12.15 -12.83 -10.43
C PRO A 42 11.03 -13.73 -9.90
N SER A 43 11.13 -14.11 -8.63
CA SER A 43 10.16 -14.89 -7.88
C SER A 43 9.09 -14.06 -7.18
N LEU A 44 8.94 -12.75 -7.47
CA LEU A 44 8.04 -11.83 -6.74
C LEU A 44 6.67 -12.44 -6.46
N PHE A 45 6.00 -12.94 -7.49
CA PHE A 45 4.66 -13.49 -7.33
C PHE A 45 4.67 -14.72 -6.40
N GLN A 46 5.58 -15.67 -6.60
CA GLN A 46 5.70 -16.89 -5.81
C GLN A 46 6.08 -16.59 -4.36
N ASP A 47 7.00 -15.65 -4.17
CA ASP A 47 7.49 -15.23 -2.86
C ASP A 47 6.42 -14.49 -2.06
N LEU A 48 5.52 -13.72 -2.69
CA LEU A 48 4.38 -13.13 -2.01
C LEU A 48 3.25 -14.15 -1.78
N ALA A 49 2.93 -14.96 -2.79
CA ALA A 49 1.82 -15.91 -2.74
C ALA A 49 2.03 -17.01 -1.68
N LYS A 50 3.28 -17.41 -1.41
CA LYS A 50 3.59 -18.43 -0.39
C LYS A 50 3.17 -18.05 1.04
N HIS A 51 3.04 -16.75 1.33
CA HIS A 51 2.52 -16.27 2.62
C HIS A 51 1.02 -16.53 2.79
N ASN A 52 0.31 -16.85 1.71
CA ASN A 52 -1.10 -17.21 1.70
C ASN A 52 -2.04 -16.16 2.37
N LYS A 53 -1.63 -14.89 2.39
CA LYS A 53 -2.42 -13.79 2.95
C LYS A 53 -3.45 -13.28 1.95
N GLN A 54 -4.50 -12.66 2.47
CA GLN A 54 -5.54 -12.05 1.64
C GLN A 54 -5.01 -10.83 0.88
N VAL A 55 -4.18 -10.03 1.54
CA VAL A 55 -3.52 -8.85 1.00
C VAL A 55 -2.11 -8.81 1.58
N ILE A 56 -1.10 -8.68 0.72
CA ILE A 56 0.31 -8.58 1.14
C ILE A 56 1.09 -7.60 0.25
N VAL A 57 1.89 -6.74 0.88
CA VAL A 57 2.69 -5.70 0.22
C VAL A 57 4.18 -5.84 0.59
N PRO A 58 5.12 -5.96 -0.35
CA PRO A 58 6.55 -5.78 -0.09
C PRO A 58 6.89 -4.32 0.21
N ASN A 59 8.07 -4.10 0.80
CA ASN A 59 8.58 -2.75 1.04
C ASN A 59 9.17 -2.15 -0.25
N CYS A 60 8.86 -0.89 -0.52
CA CYS A 60 9.31 -0.23 -1.75
C CYS A 60 10.37 0.82 -1.44
N PHE A 61 11.54 0.62 -2.05
CA PHE A 61 12.71 1.47 -1.91
C PHE A 61 13.07 2.09 -3.26
N GLN A 62 14.01 3.02 -3.25
CA GLN A 62 14.57 3.62 -4.46
C GLN A 62 16.09 3.62 -4.36
N ARG A 63 16.75 3.19 -5.43
CA ARG A 63 18.22 3.26 -5.54
C ARG A 63 18.62 4.60 -6.13
N TYR A 64 19.61 5.24 -5.54
CA TYR A 64 20.14 6.52 -6.03
C TYR A 64 21.66 6.54 -5.92
N LYS A 65 22.31 7.44 -6.67
CA LYS A 65 23.76 7.66 -6.55
C LYS A 65 24.03 8.92 -5.74
N GLU A 66 24.89 8.81 -4.74
CA GLU A 66 25.45 9.94 -4.01
C GLU A 66 26.97 9.86 -4.10
N ASN A 67 27.60 10.90 -4.66
CA ASN A 67 29.05 10.94 -4.89
C ASN A 67 29.59 9.71 -5.64
N GLY A 68 28.83 9.20 -6.62
CA GLY A 68 29.18 8.03 -7.42
C GLY A 68 28.95 6.68 -6.73
N VAL A 69 28.55 6.67 -5.45
CA VAL A 69 28.25 5.44 -4.69
C VAL A 69 26.75 5.18 -4.71
N TRP A 70 26.36 3.94 -4.99
CA TRP A 70 24.97 3.51 -4.92
C TRP A 70 24.49 3.44 -3.46
N LYS A 71 23.31 4.02 -3.22
CA LYS A 71 22.60 4.02 -1.95
C LYS A 71 21.13 3.68 -2.17
N GLU A 72 20.44 3.35 -1.08
CA GLU A 72 19.00 3.06 -1.08
C GLU A 72 18.30 4.01 -0.11
N ARG A 73 17.08 4.43 -0.45
CA ARG A 73 16.19 5.18 0.44
C ARG A 73 14.78 4.61 0.39
N PRO A 74 13.99 4.71 1.48
CA PRO A 74 12.59 4.35 1.42
C PRO A 74 11.83 5.25 0.44
N TYR A 75 10.87 4.68 -0.27
CA TYR A 75 10.09 5.38 -1.29
C TYR A 75 8.60 5.44 -0.96
N ASP A 76 7.99 4.29 -0.65
CA ASP A 76 6.54 4.21 -0.39
C ASP A 76 6.22 4.32 1.11
N PHE A 77 5.53 5.39 1.49
CA PHE A 77 5.09 5.65 2.86
C PHE A 77 3.61 5.31 3.11
N ASN A 78 2.91 4.71 2.15
CA ASN A 78 1.48 4.39 2.27
C ASN A 78 1.21 3.05 2.96
N SER A 79 2.27 2.29 3.29
CA SER A 79 2.17 1.05 4.05
C SER A 79 2.51 1.30 5.51
N TRP A 80 1.51 1.20 6.39
CA TRP A 80 1.65 1.58 7.79
C TRP A 80 0.69 0.85 8.73
N GLN A 81 1.05 0.82 10.02
CA GLN A 81 0.15 0.50 11.13
C GLN A 81 -0.43 1.77 11.72
N ASP A 82 -1.73 1.76 12.02
CA ASP A 82 -2.40 2.95 12.53
C ASP A 82 -1.90 3.31 13.93
N SER A 83 -2.10 4.56 14.32
CA SER A 83 -1.75 5.04 15.66
C SER A 83 -3.01 5.53 16.38
N GLU A 84 -3.00 5.51 17.71
CA GLU A 84 -4.09 6.09 18.49
C GLU A 84 -4.26 7.59 18.19
N THR A 85 -3.16 8.30 17.91
CA THR A 85 -3.18 9.71 17.52
C THR A 85 -3.91 9.93 16.20
N ALA A 86 -3.62 9.13 15.17
CA ALA A 86 -4.28 9.22 13.87
C ALA A 86 -5.77 8.87 13.97
N LEU A 87 -6.11 7.85 14.75
CA LEU A 87 -7.50 7.47 15.02
C LEU A 87 -8.27 8.58 15.74
N ASN A 88 -7.66 9.24 16.72
CA ASN A 88 -8.28 10.35 17.44
C ASN A 88 -8.39 11.60 16.57
N LEU A 89 -7.39 11.88 15.73
CA LEU A 89 -7.45 12.96 14.75
C LEU A 89 -8.62 12.75 13.79
N GLY A 90 -8.78 11.55 13.22
CA GLY A 90 -9.90 11.23 12.33
C GLY A 90 -11.27 11.52 12.95
N LYS A 91 -11.47 11.27 14.25
CA LYS A 91 -12.74 11.57 14.94
C LYS A 91 -13.08 13.07 14.99
N THR A 92 -12.10 13.95 14.83
CA THR A 92 -12.28 15.41 14.86
C THR A 92 -12.42 16.02 13.46
N MET A 93 -12.16 15.23 12.42
CA MET A 93 -12.22 15.66 11.04
C MET A 93 -13.64 15.63 10.51
N LYS A 94 -13.89 16.43 9.48
CA LYS A 94 -15.16 16.37 8.73
C LYS A 94 -15.19 15.11 7.88
N ASP A 95 -16.40 14.62 7.58
CA ASP A 95 -16.61 13.37 6.84
C ASP A 95 -15.93 13.36 5.45
N ASP A 96 -15.75 14.52 4.82
CA ASP A 96 -15.16 14.65 3.50
C ASP A 96 -13.65 14.95 3.49
N GLU A 97 -13.05 15.09 4.67
CA GLU A 97 -11.61 15.29 4.84
C GLU A 97 -10.85 13.96 4.76
N ILE A 98 -9.61 14.03 4.27
CA ILE A 98 -8.73 12.86 4.11
C ILE A 98 -7.42 13.05 4.86
N LEU A 99 -6.92 11.97 5.44
CA LEU A 99 -5.58 11.82 6.01
C LEU A 99 -4.67 11.23 4.95
N LEU A 100 -3.55 11.90 4.70
CA LEU A 100 -2.51 11.44 3.79
C LEU A 100 -1.17 11.55 4.50
N GLU A 101 -0.34 10.52 4.39
CA GLU A 101 1.04 10.57 4.88
C GLU A 101 1.88 11.58 4.09
N GLY A 102 2.81 12.25 4.79
CA GLY A 102 3.72 13.24 4.21
C GLY A 102 3.27 14.71 4.35
N TYR A 103 2.12 14.99 4.96
CA TYR A 103 1.75 16.36 5.33
C TYR A 103 2.40 16.76 6.65
N ALA A 104 3.38 17.66 6.58
CA ALA A 104 4.12 18.17 7.74
C ALA A 104 3.22 18.83 8.81
N GLU A 105 2.00 19.23 8.44
CA GLU A 105 1.09 19.98 9.30
C GLU A 105 0.33 19.11 10.32
N MET A 106 0.30 17.77 10.16
CA MET A 106 -0.40 16.87 11.07
C MET A 106 0.41 15.59 11.32
N PRO A 107 1.12 15.47 12.45
CA PRO A 107 1.86 14.26 12.75
C PRO A 107 0.88 13.13 13.09
N THR A 108 0.68 12.21 12.15
CA THR A 108 -0.18 11.03 12.34
C THR A 108 0.48 9.99 13.25
N TYR A 109 1.80 10.03 13.44
CA TYR A 109 2.59 9.06 14.21
C TYR A 109 2.32 7.58 13.83
N ARG A 110 1.90 7.34 12.59
CA ARG A 110 1.74 6.00 12.05
C ARG A 110 3.09 5.31 11.93
N ALA A 111 3.13 4.03 12.27
CA ALA A 111 4.35 3.25 12.12
C ALA A 111 4.50 2.86 10.64
N LEU A 112 5.37 3.57 9.92
CA LEU A 112 5.59 3.37 8.50
C LEU A 112 6.48 2.15 8.25
N MET A 113 6.01 1.19 7.46
CA MET A 113 6.75 -0.03 7.09
C MET A 113 8.09 0.30 6.42
N ALA A 114 8.15 1.40 5.68
CA ALA A 114 9.35 1.98 5.08
C ALA A 114 10.57 2.01 6.02
N TYR A 115 10.34 2.26 7.31
CA TYR A 115 11.38 2.37 8.34
C TYR A 115 11.52 1.14 9.24
N GLN A 116 10.75 0.07 8.99
CA GLN A 116 10.75 -1.16 9.80
C GLN A 116 11.67 -2.25 9.24
N ARG A 117 12.48 -1.93 8.20
CA ARG A 117 13.44 -2.86 7.62
C ARG A 117 14.56 -3.18 8.63
N ASP A 118 14.79 -4.47 8.86
CA ASP A 118 15.96 -5.00 9.55
C ASP A 118 16.74 -5.91 8.59
N GLU A 119 17.91 -5.47 8.15
CA GLU A 119 18.77 -6.19 7.20
C GLU A 119 19.30 -7.53 7.72
N LYS A 120 19.28 -7.74 9.04
CA LYS A 120 19.74 -8.98 9.67
C LYS A 120 18.63 -10.01 9.83
N ALA A 121 17.38 -9.59 9.68
CA ALA A 121 16.22 -10.45 9.84
C ALA A 121 15.83 -11.14 8.53
N ASP A 122 14.97 -12.15 8.62
CA ASP A 122 14.48 -12.88 7.44
C ASP A 122 13.67 -11.94 6.52
N LYS A 123 13.82 -12.10 5.20
CA LYS A 123 13.10 -11.29 4.21
C LYS A 123 11.57 -11.53 4.24
N HIS A 124 11.13 -12.65 4.80
CA HIS A 124 9.73 -13.09 4.93
C HIS A 124 9.11 -12.76 6.29
N VAL A 125 9.75 -11.91 7.10
CA VAL A 125 9.09 -11.35 8.29
C VAL A 125 7.80 -10.65 7.85
N GLU A 126 6.69 -11.02 8.48
CA GLU A 126 5.38 -10.42 8.24
C GLU A 126 5.08 -9.38 9.30
N MET A 127 4.44 -8.28 8.90
CA MET A 127 3.85 -7.31 9.82
C MET A 127 2.38 -7.08 9.48
N LEU A 128 1.57 -6.80 10.50
CA LEU A 128 0.18 -6.36 10.29
C LEU A 128 0.20 -4.94 9.73
N LEU A 129 -0.72 -4.62 8.84
CA LEU A 129 -0.90 -3.26 8.31
C LEU A 129 -2.36 -2.81 8.39
N ASP A 130 -2.56 -1.51 8.54
CA ASP A 130 -3.86 -0.84 8.46
C ASP A 130 -3.99 0.01 7.19
N GLY A 131 -2.86 0.48 6.63
CA GLY A 131 -2.73 1.07 5.30
C GLY A 131 -1.76 0.26 4.43
N VAL A 132 -2.01 0.19 3.12
CA VAL A 132 -1.10 -0.44 2.14
C VAL A 132 -0.84 0.52 0.99
N GLY A 133 0.35 0.46 0.42
CA GLY A 133 0.69 1.12 -0.83
C GLY A 133 0.30 0.30 -2.07
N GLY A 134 0.36 0.97 -3.23
CA GLY A 134 0.03 0.39 -4.54
C GLY A 134 1.24 -0.02 -5.39
N THR A 135 2.47 0.29 -4.93
CA THR A 135 3.71 0.10 -5.69
C THR A 135 3.89 -1.34 -6.17
N ALA A 136 3.82 -2.29 -5.24
CA ALA A 136 3.60 -3.70 -5.55
C ALA A 136 2.67 -4.26 -4.46
N LEU A 137 1.54 -4.86 -4.83
CA LEU A 137 0.53 -5.33 -3.87
C LEU A 137 -0.14 -6.59 -4.41
N LEU A 138 0.00 -7.71 -3.70
CA LEU A 138 -0.65 -8.96 -4.05
C LEU A 138 -1.95 -9.12 -3.24
N VAL A 139 -3.05 -9.36 -3.95
CA VAL A 139 -4.40 -9.48 -3.39
C VAL A 139 -5.02 -10.79 -3.86
N LYS A 140 -5.62 -11.57 -2.97
CA LYS A 140 -6.46 -12.70 -3.37
C LYS A 140 -7.68 -12.17 -4.12
N ALA A 141 -7.98 -12.76 -5.27
CA ALA A 141 -9.07 -12.29 -6.11
C ALA A 141 -10.46 -12.33 -5.43
N SER A 142 -10.64 -13.20 -4.42
CA SER A 142 -11.84 -13.21 -3.56
C SER A 142 -12.08 -11.86 -2.87
N ILE A 143 -11.03 -11.14 -2.46
CA ILE A 143 -11.14 -9.85 -1.78
C ILE A 143 -11.83 -8.80 -2.67
N HIS A 144 -11.47 -8.76 -3.95
CA HIS A 144 -12.16 -7.89 -4.91
C HIS A 144 -13.58 -8.39 -5.23
N ARG A 145 -13.81 -9.71 -5.28
CA ARG A 145 -15.15 -10.28 -5.49
C ARG A 145 -16.09 -10.03 -4.31
N ASP A 146 -15.56 -9.94 -3.10
CA ASP A 146 -16.29 -9.57 -1.88
C ASP A 146 -16.57 -8.06 -1.80
N GLY A 147 -16.11 -7.29 -2.79
CA GLY A 147 -16.43 -5.87 -2.97
C GLY A 147 -15.33 -4.91 -2.55
N ALA A 148 -14.17 -5.40 -2.07
CA ALA A 148 -13.04 -4.51 -1.77
C ALA A 148 -12.54 -3.82 -3.05
N MET A 149 -12.51 -2.49 -3.04
CA MET A 149 -12.09 -1.66 -4.16
C MET A 149 -11.29 -0.47 -3.65
N PHE A 150 -10.74 0.34 -4.56
CA PHE A 150 -10.02 1.55 -4.23
C PHE A 150 -11.00 2.72 -4.13
N PRO A 151 -11.32 3.25 -2.94
CA PRO A 151 -12.33 4.29 -2.81
C PRO A 151 -11.91 5.55 -3.56
N THR A 152 -12.80 6.07 -4.40
CA THR A 152 -12.61 7.33 -5.13
C THR A 152 -13.09 8.54 -4.33
N PHE A 153 -13.54 8.29 -3.10
CA PHE A 153 -14.14 9.21 -2.15
C PHE A 153 -13.54 8.94 -0.76
N PRO A 154 -13.63 9.90 0.17
CA PRO A 154 -13.19 9.70 1.55
C PRO A 154 -13.92 8.52 2.19
N PHE A 155 -13.16 7.53 2.65
CA PHE A 155 -13.66 6.33 3.31
C PHE A 155 -12.90 6.17 4.64
N TYR A 156 -13.55 6.51 5.76
CA TYR A 156 -12.89 6.66 7.06
C TYR A 156 -11.68 7.61 7.00
N HIS A 157 -11.83 8.74 6.30
CA HIS A 157 -10.77 9.71 6.01
C HIS A 157 -9.59 9.14 5.20
N LEU A 158 -9.74 7.98 4.57
CA LEU A 158 -8.74 7.39 3.68
C LEU A 158 -9.26 7.38 2.25
N ILE A 159 -8.37 7.21 1.28
CA ILE A 159 -8.71 7.16 -0.14
C ILE A 159 -7.79 6.18 -0.87
N GLU A 160 -8.20 5.70 -2.04
CA GLU A 160 -7.36 4.88 -2.92
C GLU A 160 -6.84 3.61 -2.20
N THR A 161 -5.53 3.37 -2.13
CA THR A 161 -4.92 2.13 -1.59
C THR A 161 -5.07 2.03 -0.07
N GLU A 162 -4.94 3.13 0.66
CA GLU A 162 -5.19 3.18 2.10
C GLU A 162 -6.67 2.95 2.42
N GLY A 163 -7.57 3.53 1.61
CA GLY A 163 -9.01 3.27 1.71
C GLY A 163 -9.37 1.82 1.39
N PHE A 164 -8.67 1.21 0.42
CA PHE A 164 -8.79 -0.21 0.11
C PHE A 164 -8.39 -1.08 1.31
N ALA A 165 -7.24 -0.83 1.94
CA ALA A 165 -6.81 -1.56 3.14
C ALA A 165 -7.88 -1.47 4.25
N LYS A 166 -8.45 -0.28 4.47
CA LYS A 166 -9.55 -0.12 5.42
C LYS A 166 -10.77 -0.95 5.05
N MET A 167 -11.14 -1.00 3.76
CA MET A 167 -12.26 -1.81 3.29
C MET A 167 -12.02 -3.30 3.51
N VAL A 168 -10.80 -3.78 3.27
CA VAL A 168 -10.38 -5.15 3.57
C VAL A 168 -10.56 -5.47 5.06
N ARG A 169 -10.19 -4.54 5.96
CA ARG A 169 -10.46 -4.68 7.40
C ARG A 169 -11.96 -4.75 7.71
N ARG A 170 -12.79 -3.93 7.06
CA ARG A 170 -14.25 -3.93 7.24
C ARG A 170 -14.92 -5.22 6.74
N LEU A 171 -14.31 -5.91 5.76
CA LEU A 171 -14.72 -7.23 5.29
C LEU A 171 -14.20 -8.38 6.18
N GLY A 172 -13.53 -8.08 7.29
CA GLY A 172 -13.07 -9.10 8.25
C GLY A 172 -11.70 -9.72 7.91
N HIS A 173 -10.96 -9.11 6.99
CA HIS A 173 -9.62 -9.56 6.60
C HIS A 173 -8.52 -8.66 7.18
N GLN A 174 -7.27 -9.11 7.06
CA GLN A 174 -6.10 -8.41 7.59
C GLN A 174 -5.10 -8.20 6.46
N PRO A 175 -4.73 -6.96 6.13
CA PRO A 175 -3.57 -6.65 5.30
C PRO A 175 -2.26 -6.94 6.03
N TYR A 176 -1.27 -7.39 5.27
CA TYR A 176 0.07 -7.71 5.77
C TYR A 176 1.13 -6.99 4.93
N GLY A 177 2.27 -6.72 5.55
CA GLY A 177 3.46 -6.18 4.91
C GLY A 177 4.67 -7.08 5.09
N LEU A 178 5.65 -6.95 4.19
CA LEU A 178 6.96 -7.56 4.30
C LEU A 178 8.04 -6.47 4.38
N PRO A 179 8.42 -6.00 5.59
CA PRO A 179 9.35 -4.87 5.75
C PRO A 179 10.74 -5.14 5.16
N ASN A 180 11.15 -6.40 5.07
CA ASN A 180 12.48 -6.82 4.62
C ASN A 180 12.50 -7.35 3.17
N TYR A 181 11.33 -7.47 2.53
CA TYR A 181 11.24 -7.90 1.13
C TYR A 181 11.14 -6.67 0.23
N LEU A 182 12.16 -6.43 -0.59
CA LEU A 182 12.29 -5.17 -1.31
C LEU A 182 11.88 -5.27 -2.78
N VAL A 183 11.21 -4.23 -3.23
CA VAL A 183 11.07 -3.86 -4.65
C VAL A 183 11.62 -2.45 -4.83
N TYR A 184 12.06 -2.10 -6.04
CA TYR A 184 12.64 -0.78 -6.29
C TYR A 184 11.89 0.02 -7.35
N HIS A 185 11.53 1.22 -6.95
CA HIS A 185 11.00 2.26 -7.81
C HIS A 185 12.11 2.93 -8.63
N TYR A 186 11.77 3.38 -9.84
CA TYR A 186 12.65 4.14 -10.72
C TYR A 186 13.17 5.41 -10.02
N ASN A 187 14.45 5.74 -10.21
CA ASN A 187 14.98 7.02 -9.73
C ASN A 187 14.94 8.04 -10.86
N GLU A 188 14.01 8.98 -10.76
CA GLU A 188 13.89 10.13 -11.67
C GLU A 188 15.15 10.99 -11.72
#